data_AF-A0A963ECY6-F1
#
_entry.id   AF-A0A963ECY6-F1
#
_cell.length_a   1.000
_cell.length_b   1.000
_cell.length_c   1.000
_cell.angle_alpha   90.00
_cell.angle_beta   90.00
_cell.angle_gamma   90.00
#
_symmetry.space_group_name_H-M   'P 1'
#
loop_
_entity.id
_entity.type
_entity.pdbx_description
1 polymer ?
#
loop_
_entity_poly.entity_id
_entity_poly.type
_entity_poly.pdbx_seq_one_letter_code
_entity_poly.pdbx_strand_id
1 'polypeptide(L)' 'MFVYAGESLAKYGFGDGHPFGPDRFHAFWNAFRKQGFEQRCRVMPPVDGTREDVLLFHTPKYVE' A
#
# COMPACT_ATOMS: atom_id res chain seq x y z
N MET A 1 -14.09 9.93 -4.13
CA MET A 1 -13.40 8.68 -3.76
C MET A 1 -11.92 8.96 -3.61
N PHE A 2 -11.31 8.53 -2.51
CA PHE A 2 -9.87 8.64 -2.29
C PHE A 2 -9.19 7.28 -2.52
N VAL A 3 -8.01 7.30 -3.13
CA VAL A 3 -7.17 6.10 -3.31
C VAL A 3 -5.78 6.45 -2.80
N TYR A 4 -5.22 5.64 -1.91
CA TYR A 4 -3.86 5.83 -1.42
C TYR A 4 -2.93 4.95 -2.26
N ALA A 5 -1.99 5.58 -2.96
CA ALA A 5 -1.06 4.90 -3.86
C ALA A 5 0.25 5.68 -3.95
N GLY A 6 1.36 4.97 -4.12
CA GLY A 6 2.68 5.57 -4.23
C GLY A 6 3.81 4.56 -4.12
N GLU A 7 5.03 5.01 -4.39
CA GLU A 7 6.22 4.15 -4.48
C GLU A 7 6.50 3.37 -3.19
N SER A 8 6.22 3.94 -2.02
CA SER A 8 6.42 3.24 -0.73
C SER A 8 5.50 2.02 -0.57
N LEU A 9 4.30 2.04 -1.16
CA LEU A 9 3.43 0.87 -1.25
C LEU A 9 3.83 -0.05 -2.41
N ALA A 10 4.35 0.51 -3.51
CA ALA A 10 4.75 -0.26 -4.69
C ALA A 10 5.90 -1.23 -4.39
N LYS A 11 6.89 -0.78 -3.63
CA LYS A 11 8.04 -1.59 -3.24
C LYS A 11 7.75 -2.59 -2.10
N TYR A 12 6.54 -2.57 -1.52
CA TYR A 12 6.19 -3.46 -0.42
C TYR A 12 5.87 -4.87 -0.94
N GLY A 13 6.81 -5.78 -0.73
CA GLY A 13 6.71 -7.17 -1.14
C GLY A 13 7.71 -8.02 -0.39
N PHE A 14 7.42 -9.31 -0.34
CA PHE A 14 8.46 -10.30 -0.02
C PHE A 14 9.38 -10.46 -1.24
N GLY A 15 10.60 -10.98 -1.02
CA GLY A 15 11.63 -11.11 -2.05
C GLY A 15 11.30 -12.08 -3.19
N ASP A 16 12.26 -12.24 -4.09
CA ASP A 16 12.11 -12.99 -5.34
C ASP A 16 11.53 -14.40 -5.14
N GLY A 17 10.56 -14.75 -5.98
CA GLY A 17 9.87 -16.05 -5.94
C GLY A 17 8.78 -16.18 -4.87
N HIS A 18 8.60 -15.18 -4.00
CA HIS A 18 7.54 -15.22 -3.01
C HIS A 18 6.17 -14.86 -3.62
N PRO A 19 5.09 -15.62 -3.34
CA PRO A 19 3.75 -15.35 -3.91
C PRO A 19 3.18 -13.98 -3.51
N PHE A 20 3.72 -13.40 -2.43
CA PHE A 20 3.39 -12.05 -1.95
C PHE A 20 4.47 -11.01 -2.30
N GLY A 21 5.00 -11.07 -3.52
CA GLY A 21 5.95 -10.09 -4.05
C GLY A 21 5.36 -8.70 -4.31
N PRO A 22 6.17 -7.75 -4.81
CA PRO A 22 5.79 -6.36 -5.02
C PRO A 22 4.87 -6.15 -6.24
N ASP A 23 4.82 -7.10 -7.18
CA ASP A 23 4.11 -6.97 -8.46
C ASP A 23 2.62 -6.64 -8.35
N ARG A 24 1.99 -7.04 -7.24
CA ARG A 24 0.56 -6.82 -6.97
C ARG A 24 0.16 -5.35 -7.05
N PHE A 25 1.02 -4.44 -6.60
CA PHE A 25 0.73 -3.01 -6.66
C PHE A 25 0.64 -2.56 -8.12
N HIS A 26 1.64 -2.92 -8.93
CA HIS A 26 1.68 -2.53 -10.34
C HIS A 26 0.53 -3.17 -11.14
N ALA A 27 0.17 -4.42 -10.83
CA ALA A 27 -0.98 -5.08 -11.43
C ALA A 27 -2.29 -4.29 -11.17
N PHE A 28 -2.54 -3.91 -9.91
CA PHE A 28 -3.67 -3.05 -9.54
C PHE A 28 -3.59 -1.68 -10.23
N TRP A 29 -2.44 -1.01 -10.14
CA TRP A 29 -2.27 0.36 -10.61
C TRP A 29 -2.45 0.48 -12.14
N ASN A 30 -1.93 -0.49 -12.89
CA ASN A 30 -2.11 -0.54 -14.34
C ASN A 30 -3.58 -0.72 -14.72
N ALA A 31 -4.30 -1.61 -14.04
CA ALA A 31 -5.74 -1.81 -14.27
C ALA A 31 -6.54 -0.56 -13.89
N PHE A 32 -6.23 0.04 -12.74
CA PHE A 32 -6.87 1.27 -12.23
C PHE A 32 -6.76 2.42 -13.24
N ARG A 33 -5.56 2.65 -13.78
CA ARG A 33 -5.30 3.67 -14.81
C ARG A 33 -5.97 3.34 -16.14
N LYS A 34 -5.94 2.08 -16.56
CA LYS A 34 -6.60 1.62 -17.80
C LYS A 34 -8.11 1.89 -17.79
N GLN A 35 -8.74 1.83 -16.62
CA GLN A 35 -10.17 2.14 -16.44
C GLN A 35 -10.46 3.63 -16.26
N GLY A 36 -9.45 4.50 -16.37
CA GLY A 36 -9.61 5.95 -16.22
C GLY A 36 -9.95 6.41 -14.80
N PHE A 37 -9.66 5.60 -13.78
CA PHE A 37 -9.99 5.97 -12.40
C PHE A 37 -9.03 6.98 -11.79
N GLU A 38 -7.82 7.12 -12.34
CA GLU A 38 -6.86 8.14 -11.94
C GLU A 38 -7.43 9.56 -12.09
N GLN A 39 -8.27 9.80 -13.10
CA GLN A 39 -8.94 11.09 -13.33
C GLN A 39 -10.23 11.26 -12.50
N ARG A 40 -10.77 10.16 -11.96
CA ARG A 40 -12.07 10.12 -11.27
C ARG A 40 -11.95 10.01 -9.75
N CYS A 41 -10.77 9.67 -9.26
CA CYS A 41 -10.45 9.54 -7.85
C CYS A 41 -9.39 10.56 -7.46
N ARG A 42 -9.41 10.96 -6.18
CA ARG A 42 -8.32 11.73 -5.61
C ARG A 42 -7.26 10.76 -5.09
N VAL A 43 -6.15 10.67 -5.81
CA VAL A 43 -5.00 9.86 -5.41
C VAL A 43 -4.22 10.63 -4.35
N MET A 44 -3.97 9.99 -3.21
CA MET A 44 -3.22 10.54 -2.09
C MET A 44 -1.94 9.72 -1.88
N PRO A 45 -0.81 10.35 -1.52
CA PRO A 45 0.37 9.60 -1.14
C PRO A 45 0.11 8.84 0.17
N PRO A 46 0.66 7.63 0.34
CA PRO A 46 0.69 6.95 1.62
C PRO A 46 1.57 7.72 2.63
N VAL A 47 1.26 7.55 3.91
CA VAL A 47 2.07 8.01 5.03
C VAL A 47 2.41 6.82 5.92
N ASP A 48 3.52 6.91 6.65
CA ASP A 48 3.89 5.88 7.61
C ASP A 48 2.91 5.92 8.80
N GLY A 49 2.49 4.74 9.26
CA GLY A 49 1.75 4.61 10.51
C GLY A 49 2.65 4.85 11.71
N THR A 50 2.07 5.38 12.80
CA THR A 50 2.81 5.63 14.04
C THR A 50 2.84 4.40 14.93
N ARG A 51 3.73 4.40 15.92
CA ARG A 51 3.74 3.35 16.96
C ARG A 51 2.43 3.37 17.74
N GLU A 52 1.91 4.55 18.01
CA GLU A 52 0.64 4.78 18.69
C GLU A 52 -0.52 4.12 17.91
N ASP A 53 -0.54 4.25 16.57
CA ASP A 53 -1.57 3.64 15.72
C ASP A 53 -1.57 2.11 15.83
N VAL A 54 -0.40 1.47 15.75
CA VAL A 54 -0.30 0.00 15.79
C VAL A 54 -0.60 -0.58 17.18
N LEU A 55 -0.35 0.20 18.24
CA LEU A 55 -0.65 -0.18 19.63
C LEU A 55 -2.14 -0.04 20.00
N LEU A 56 -2.99 0.48 19.11
CA LEU A 56 -4.45 0.43 19.30
C LEU A 56 -4.99 -1.01 19.32
N PHE A 57 -4.25 -1.97 18.77
CA PHE A 57 -4.62 -3.38 18.70
C PHE A 57 -3.50 -4.32 19.15
N HIS A 58 -2.27 -4.09 18.71
CA HIS A 58 -1.16 -4.98 19.02
C HIS A 58 -0.59 -4.74 20.42
N THR A 59 -0.04 -5.81 21.02
CA THR A 59 0.69 -5.66 22.29
C THR A 59 2.05 -5.00 22.06
N PRO A 60 2.58 -4.23 23.03
CA PRO A 60 3.92 -3.64 22.91
C PRO A 60 5.00 -4.65 22.55
N LYS A 61 4.96 -5.85 23.16
CA LYS A 61 5.93 -6.92 22.92
C LYS A 61 5.97 -7.41 21.46
N TYR A 62 4.85 -7.35 20.73
CA TYR A 62 4.82 -7.77 19.33
C TYR A 62 5.36 -6.69 18.37
N VAL A 63 5.28 -5.43 18.77
CA VAL A 63 5.65 -4.27 17.94
C VAL A 63 7.14 -3.91 18.08
N GLU A 64 7.80 -4.33 19.17
CA GLU A 64 9.27 -4.23 19.31
C GLU A 64 10.00 -5.32 18.53
#